data_AF-A0A963CV12-F1
#
_entry.id   AF-A0A963CV12-F1
#
_cell.length_a   1.000
_cell.length_b   1.000
_cell.length_c   1.000
_cell.angle_alpha   90.00
_cell.angle_beta   90.00
_cell.angle_gamma   90.00
#
_symmetry.space_group_name_H-M   'P 1'
#
loop_
_entity.id
_entity.type
_entity.pdbx_description
1 polymer ?
#
loop_
_entity_poly.entity_id
_entity_poly.type
_entity_poly.pdbx_seq_one_letter_code
_entity_poly.pdbx_strand_id
1 'polypeptide(L)'
;MDIRAAIERWRASEKAETAAIVLADDDLQRVLAAWPMADRKTPAEVSGETWADLWREVVVDEAQLLEMTGLQTGRALQAWRRAVALRLVYPDGTLHRYGEMVLRKRLRDSLGGK
;
A
#
# COMPACT_ATOMS: atom_id res chain seq x y z
N MET A 1 -20.64 -3.10 -7.01
CA MET A 1 -20.47 -3.12 -5.54
C MET A 1 -19.83 -1.82 -5.11
N ASP A 2 -20.28 -1.19 -4.02
CA ASP A 2 -19.65 0.03 -3.50
C ASP A 2 -18.17 -0.20 -3.15
N ILE A 3 -17.28 0.68 -3.61
CA ILE A 3 -15.83 0.48 -3.45
C ILE A 3 -15.39 0.49 -1.99
N ARG A 4 -16.05 1.27 -1.13
CA ARG A 4 -15.69 1.35 0.29
C ARG A 4 -16.04 0.04 0.97
N ALA A 5 -17.22 -0.50 0.71
CA ALA A 5 -17.60 -1.83 1.19
C ALA A 5 -16.63 -2.93 0.70
N ALA A 6 -16.18 -2.84 -0.56
CA ALA A 6 -15.20 -3.77 -1.11
C ALA A 6 -13.85 -3.71 -0.37
N ILE A 7 -13.35 -2.50 -0.09
CA ILE A 7 -12.10 -2.26 0.65
C ILE A 7 -12.21 -2.78 2.09
N GLU A 8 -13.30 -2.47 2.79
CA GLU A 8 -13.51 -2.91 4.19
C GLU A 8 -13.54 -4.43 4.32
N ARG A 9 -14.11 -5.14 3.34
CA ARG A 9 -14.04 -6.61 3.30
C ARG A 9 -12.61 -7.12 3.25
N TRP A 10 -11.73 -6.45 2.50
CA TRP A 10 -10.31 -6.83 2.44
C TRP A 10 -9.56 -6.45 3.71
N ARG A 11 -9.87 -5.30 4.34
CA ARG A 11 -9.31 -4.92 5.65
C ARG A 11 -9.67 -5.91 6.76
N ALA A 12 -10.88 -6.45 6.75
CA ALA A 12 -11.31 -7.45 7.72
C ALA A 12 -10.44 -8.73 7.67
N SER A 13 -9.74 -8.97 6.56
CA SER A 13 -8.88 -10.15 6.33
C SER A 13 -7.39 -9.91 6.57
N GLU A 14 -7.00 -8.76 7.12
CA GLU A 14 -5.60 -8.41 7.37
C GLU A 14 -4.92 -9.35 8.37
N LYS A 15 -3.71 -9.79 8.03
CA LYS A 15 -2.90 -10.74 8.80
C LYS A 15 -1.73 -10.05 9.49
N ALA A 16 -1.43 -10.43 10.72
CA ALA A 16 -0.34 -9.82 11.49
C ALA A 16 1.04 -10.16 10.90
N GLU A 17 1.16 -11.33 10.29
CA GLU A 17 2.37 -11.86 9.67
C GLU A 17 2.89 -10.96 8.54
N THR A 18 2.02 -10.16 7.91
CA THR A 18 2.45 -9.18 6.90
C THR A 18 3.40 -8.14 7.50
N ALA A 19 3.36 -7.88 8.81
CA ALA A 19 4.32 -7.03 9.50
C ALA A 19 5.77 -7.51 9.34
N ALA A 20 6.00 -8.83 9.43
CA ALA A 20 7.34 -9.41 9.32
C ALA A 20 7.93 -9.18 7.92
N ILE A 21 7.09 -9.28 6.88
CA ILE A 21 7.48 -9.01 5.49
C ILE A 21 7.85 -7.54 5.33
N VAL A 22 7.02 -6.62 5.82
CA VAL A 22 7.28 -5.18 5.72
C VAL A 22 8.54 -4.80 6.49
N LEU A 23 8.74 -5.33 7.70
CA LEU A 23 9.88 -5.01 8.55
C LEU A 23 11.23 -5.38 7.90
N ALA A 24 11.27 -6.49 7.15
CA ALA A 24 12.47 -7.01 6.50
C ALA A 24 12.78 -6.35 5.15
N ASP A 25 11.89 -5.50 4.63
CA ASP A 25 11.97 -5.00 3.26
C ASP A 25 11.87 -3.47 3.19
N ASP A 26 13.03 -2.84 3.04
CA ASP A 26 13.13 -1.38 3.00
C ASP A 26 12.52 -0.76 1.73
N ASP A 27 12.54 -1.48 0.60
CA ASP A 27 11.94 -0.99 -0.64
C ASP A 27 10.41 -0.97 -0.52
N LEU A 28 9.82 -2.03 0.05
CA LEU A 28 8.39 -2.05 0.39
C LEU A 28 8.02 -0.89 1.32
N GLN A 29 8.79 -0.66 2.38
CA GLN A 29 8.49 0.42 3.32
C GLN A 29 8.47 1.79 2.66
N ARG A 30 9.38 2.07 1.73
CA ARG A 30 9.40 3.35 0.98
C ARG A 30 8.16 3.51 0.12
N VAL A 31 7.73 2.46 -0.57
CA VAL A 31 6.48 2.47 -1.33
C VAL A 31 5.28 2.70 -0.40
N LEU A 32 5.21 2.00 0.73
CA LEU A 32 4.13 2.17 1.70
C LEU A 32 4.11 3.59 2.29
N ALA A 33 5.28 4.17 2.56
CA ALA A 33 5.39 5.54 3.02
C ALA A 33 4.93 6.55 1.95
N ALA A 34 5.18 6.27 0.66
CA ALA A 34 4.79 7.13 -0.45
C ALA A 34 3.28 7.04 -0.78
N TRP A 35 2.67 5.86 -0.64
CA TRP A 35 1.29 5.59 -1.11
C TRP A 35 0.23 6.59 -0.66
N PRO A 36 0.16 7.03 0.62
CA PRO A 36 -0.87 7.99 1.04
C PRO A 36 -0.84 9.32 0.30
N MET A 37 0.34 9.70 -0.24
CA MET A 37 0.57 10.95 -0.94
C MET A 37 0.41 10.82 -2.46
N ALA A 38 0.27 9.61 -2.99
CA ALA A 38 0.18 9.38 -4.43
C ALA A 38 -1.19 9.76 -5.00
N ASP A 39 -1.17 10.41 -6.15
CA ASP A 39 -2.36 10.77 -6.91
C ASP A 39 -3.03 9.52 -7.49
N ARG A 40 -4.34 9.44 -7.27
CA ARG A 40 -5.16 8.31 -7.68
C ARG A 40 -6.60 8.72 -7.93
N LYS A 41 -7.25 8.00 -8.84
CA LYS A 41 -8.70 8.06 -9.06
C LYS A 41 -9.29 6.71 -8.71
N THR A 42 -10.24 6.75 -7.77
CA THR A 42 -10.94 5.58 -7.24
C THR A 42 -12.38 5.64 -7.74
N PRO A 43 -12.89 4.59 -8.41
CA PRO A 43 -14.27 4.60 -8.91
C PRO A 43 -15.26 4.53 -7.73
N ALA A 44 -16.50 4.98 -7.91
CA ALA A 44 -17.52 4.87 -6.87
C ALA A 44 -17.96 3.40 -6.66
N GLU A 45 -18.02 2.64 -7.75
CA GLU A 45 -18.39 1.24 -7.76
C GLU A 45 -17.35 0.40 -8.49
N VAL A 46 -17.27 -0.87 -8.13
CA VAL A 46 -16.45 -1.86 -8.83
C VAL A 46 -17.31 -2.98 -9.40
N SER A 47 -16.91 -3.47 -10.57
CA SER A 47 -17.61 -4.50 -11.35
C SER A 47 -17.36 -5.93 -10.88
N GLY A 48 -16.34 -6.16 -10.05
CA GLY A 48 -15.96 -7.49 -9.59
C GLY A 48 -15.71 -7.59 -8.09
N GLU A 49 -15.47 -8.82 -7.63
CA GLU A 49 -15.35 -9.15 -6.22
C GLU A 49 -13.94 -9.58 -5.81
N THR A 50 -13.03 -9.77 -6.76
CA THR A 50 -11.66 -10.17 -6.42
C THR A 50 -10.80 -8.96 -6.08
N TRP A 51 -9.64 -9.21 -5.47
CA TRP A 51 -8.65 -8.16 -5.24
C TRP A 51 -8.14 -7.56 -6.55
N ALA A 52 -7.98 -8.38 -7.59
CA ALA A 52 -7.55 -7.92 -8.90
C ALA A 52 -8.61 -7.04 -9.58
N ASP A 53 -9.89 -7.40 -9.46
CA ASP A 53 -11.00 -6.59 -10.01
C ASP A 53 -11.02 -5.19 -9.39
N LEU A 54 -10.81 -5.11 -8.07
CA LEU A 54 -10.75 -3.84 -7.35
C LEU A 54 -9.68 -2.90 -7.92
N TRP A 55 -8.50 -3.41 -8.25
CA TRP A 55 -7.39 -2.60 -8.77
C TRP A 55 -7.48 -2.32 -10.27
N ARG A 56 -8.20 -3.12 -11.04
CA ARG A 56 -8.36 -2.93 -12.50
C ARG A 56 -9.00 -1.58 -12.84
N GLU A 57 -9.84 -1.06 -11.96
CA GLU A 57 -10.61 0.16 -12.18
C GLU A 57 -10.00 1.39 -11.47
N VAL A 58 -8.91 1.20 -10.73
CA VAL A 58 -8.21 2.25 -10.00
C VAL A 58 -7.11 2.81 -10.89
N VAL A 59 -7.13 4.12 -11.12
CA VAL A 59 -6.08 4.80 -11.89
C VAL A 59 -5.09 5.42 -10.92
N VAL A 60 -3.84 4.99 -10.96
CA VAL A 60 -2.75 5.53 -10.14
C VAL A 60 -1.77 6.26 -11.04
N ASP A 61 -1.29 7.44 -10.61
CA ASP A 61 -0.10 8.03 -11.19
C ASP A 61 1.13 7.25 -10.70
N GLU A 62 1.42 6.14 -11.37
CA GLU A 62 2.54 5.28 -10.99
C GLU A 62 3.87 6.03 -11.11
N ALA A 63 4.04 6.89 -12.11
CA ALA A 63 5.29 7.62 -12.30
C ALA A 63 5.59 8.52 -11.09
N GLN A 64 4.60 9.32 -10.67
CA GLN A 64 4.72 10.14 -9.46
C GLN A 64 5.01 9.28 -8.23
N LEU A 65 4.23 8.22 -8.00
CA LEU A 65 4.41 7.33 -6.85
C LEU A 65 5.83 6.75 -6.80
N LEU A 66 6.34 6.24 -7.92
CA LEU A 66 7.66 5.62 -7.99
C LEU A 66 8.77 6.64 -7.76
N GLU A 67 8.64 7.86 -8.28
CA GLU A 67 9.59 8.96 -8.07
C GLU A 67 9.74 9.29 -6.57
N MET A 68 8.63 9.37 -5.83
CA MET A 68 8.62 9.69 -4.40
C MET A 68 9.39 8.69 -3.53
N THR A 69 9.61 7.46 -4.01
CA THR A 69 10.34 6.43 -3.25
C THR A 69 11.85 6.66 -3.21
N GLY A 70 12.40 7.47 -4.13
CA GLY A 70 13.84 7.62 -4.33
C GLY A 70 14.56 6.32 -4.71
N LEU A 71 13.82 5.30 -5.17
CA LEU A 71 14.37 4.02 -5.64
C LEU A 71 14.66 4.08 -7.14
N GLN A 72 15.54 3.19 -7.60
CA GLN A 72 15.68 2.91 -9.03
C GLN A 72 14.35 2.37 -9.58
N THR A 73 13.93 2.85 -10.77
CA THR A 73 12.59 2.60 -11.33
C THR A 73 12.17 1.13 -11.31
N GLY A 74 13.07 0.20 -11.69
CA GLY A 74 12.77 -1.23 -11.68
C GLY A 74 12.49 -1.80 -10.27
N ARG A 75 13.25 -1.35 -9.27
CA ARG A 75 13.06 -1.72 -7.86
C ARG A 75 11.78 -1.12 -7.30
N ALA A 76 11.53 0.16 -7.61
CA ALA A 76 10.32 0.86 -7.20
C ALA A 76 9.07 0.15 -7.74
N LEU A 77 9.06 -0.18 -9.03
CA LEU A 77 7.95 -0.87 -9.69
C LEU A 77 7.74 -2.28 -9.11
N GLN A 78 8.82 -3.01 -8.82
CA GLN A 78 8.73 -4.33 -8.19
C GLN A 78 8.15 -4.23 -6.77
N ALA A 79 8.61 -3.27 -5.97
CA ALA A 79 8.10 -3.03 -4.63
C ALA A 79 6.62 -2.58 -4.65
N TRP A 80 6.24 -1.71 -5.59
CA TRP A 80 4.85 -1.29 -5.82
C TRP A 80 3.93 -2.48 -6.12
N ARG A 81 4.28 -3.29 -7.11
CA ARG A 81 3.50 -4.49 -7.47
C ARG A 81 3.36 -5.46 -6.30
N ARG A 82 4.43 -5.62 -5.51
CA ARG A 82 4.40 -6.45 -4.30
C ARG A 82 3.52 -5.86 -3.21
N ALA A 83 3.55 -4.55 -2.99
CA ALA A 83 2.67 -3.87 -2.04
C ALA A 83 1.19 -4.11 -2.37
N VAL A 84 0.82 -4.00 -3.65
CA VAL A 84 -0.53 -4.32 -4.13
C VAL A 84 -0.83 -5.82 -3.94
N ALA A 85 0.04 -6.72 -4.40
CA ALA A 85 -0.20 -8.18 -4.31
C ALA A 85 -0.34 -8.69 -2.87
N LEU A 86 0.46 -8.14 -1.94
CA LEU A 86 0.42 -8.46 -0.51
C LEU A 86 -0.72 -7.75 0.23
N ARG A 87 -1.54 -6.94 -0.46
CA ARG A 87 -2.62 -6.13 0.11
C ARG A 87 -2.14 -5.18 1.21
N LEU A 88 -0.95 -4.62 1.04
CA LEU A 88 -0.35 -3.68 1.97
C LEU A 88 -0.85 -2.24 1.78
N VAL A 89 -1.44 -1.97 0.62
CA VAL A 89 -2.03 -0.69 0.22
C VAL A 89 -3.46 -0.94 -0.24
N TYR A 90 -4.34 0.03 -0.02
CA TYR A 90 -5.72 0.01 -0.50
C TYR A 90 -5.99 1.15 -1.48
N PRO A 91 -6.91 0.98 -2.44
CA PRO A 91 -7.24 1.99 -3.45
C PRO A 91 -7.66 3.36 -2.93
N ASP A 92 -8.12 3.44 -1.68
CA ASP A 92 -8.49 4.70 -1.03
C ASP A 92 -7.28 5.49 -0.51
N GLY A 93 -6.06 4.97 -0.66
CA GLY A 93 -4.80 5.59 -0.22
C GLY A 93 -4.32 5.16 1.14
N THR A 94 -5.09 4.32 1.81
CA THR A 94 -4.72 3.84 3.13
C THR A 94 -3.80 2.64 3.03
N LEU A 95 -3.23 2.29 4.19
CA LEU A 95 -2.33 1.16 4.34
C LEU A 95 -3.01 0.04 5.11
N HIS A 96 -2.45 -1.15 4.95
CA HIS A 96 -2.68 -2.27 5.84
C HIS A 96 -2.23 -1.94 7.27
N ARG A 97 -3.07 -2.22 8.28
CA ARG A 97 -2.85 -1.72 9.65
C ARG A 97 -1.49 -2.08 10.22
N TYR A 98 -1.06 -3.32 9.98
CA TYR A 98 0.22 -3.81 10.48
C TYR A 98 1.43 -3.26 9.70
N GLY A 99 1.26 -2.94 8.41
CA GLY A 99 2.30 -2.27 7.63
C GLY A 99 2.48 -0.83 8.12
N GLU A 100 1.38 -0.13 8.37
CA GLU A 100 1.40 1.20 8.97
C GLU A 100 2.04 1.20 10.37
N MET A 101 1.74 0.22 11.21
CA MET A 101 2.38 0.06 12.52
C MET A 101 3.90 -0.07 12.42
N VAL A 102 4.41 -0.84 11.46
CA VAL A 102 5.87 -0.97 11.23
C VAL A 102 6.49 0.38 10.86
N LEU A 103 5.88 1.12 9.93
CA LEU A 103 6.37 2.45 9.54
C LEU A 103 6.38 3.43 10.72
N ARG A 104 5.29 3.48 11.49
CA ARG A 104 5.17 4.35 12.68
C ARG A 104 6.19 3.98 13.75
N LYS A 105 6.49 2.69 13.93
CA LYS A 105 7.52 2.23 14.87
C LYS A 105 8.91 2.69 14.42
N ARG A 106 9.29 2.46 13.16
CA ARG A 106 10.59 2.89 12.63
C ARG A 106 10.81 4.39 12.68
N LEU A 107 9.76 5.17 12.38
CA LEU A 107 9.82 6.64 12.50
C LEU A 107 10.10 7.05 13.95
N ARG A 108 9.42 6.43 14.92
CA ARG A 108 9.65 6.68 16.35
C ARG A 108 11.07 6.32 16.77
N ASP A 109 11.54 5.13 16.40
CA ASP A 109 12.88 4.64 16.73
C ASP A 109 13.97 5.57 16.12
N SER A 110 13.68 6.20 14.97
CA SER A 110 14.60 7.12 14.29
C SER A 110 14.58 8.56 14.83
N LEU A 111 13.42 9.05 15.30
CA LEU A 111 13.25 10.41 15.82
C LEU A 111 13.64 10.55 17.30
N GLY A 112 13.77 9.46 18.05
CA GLY A 112 14.28 9.49 19.42
C GLY A 112 13.84 8.31 20.29
N GLY A 113 14.79 7.44 20.62
CA GLY A 113 14.71 6.45 21.70
C GLY A 113 15.78 5.37 21.50
N LYS A 114 16.83 5.20 22.33
CA LYS A 114 16.82 4.90 23.78
C LYS A 114 15.77 3.85 24.16
#